data_AF-A0A0V0QXT4-F1
#
_entry.id   AF-A0A0V0QXT4-F1
#
_cell.length_a   1.000
_cell.length_b   1.000
_cell.length_c   1.000
_cell.angle_alpha   90.00
_cell.angle_beta   90.00
_cell.angle_gamma   90.00
#
_symmetry.space_group_name_H-M   'P 1'
#
loop_
_entity.id
_entity.type
_entity.pdbx_description
1 polymer ?
#
loop_
_entity_poly.entity_id
_entity_poly.type
_entity_poly.pdbx_seq_one_letter_code
_entity_poly.pdbx_strand_id
1 'polypeptide(L)'
;METANYFYQQMGYFFINNDQINYSGKYDTCQIDDDCFGRFDHCTDTGICEHDSIFKNANFLVILSYILIPIIVGISNVGGIGGGCLTNIFLLMKQKHPNKPKPVIDFGIALMMVPGVLLGTQIGKISLFGIERCGSIYWIFFGFQILFLVLVSFFSWKLVQKEILQKKLCNYDFDTQDIQDVELPFYYKINFASVFAGFIAGLVGAGAGLVMVPVLLLLKVNPTVAAATSGFMYFFISFSSILSIIVGEYLSYDIILWYTLLAFIGGASVSPLIYFIVNKYKKQSVVVLIVLTLALGNIGCNIYYIIYTSSKRGFNYLLQDGDFC
;
A
#
# COMPACT_ATOMS: atom_id res chain seq x y z
N MET A 1 -31.71 -11.60 36.22
CA MET A 1 -32.03 -12.54 35.13
C MET A 1 -32.43 -11.84 33.82
N GLU A 2 -32.35 -10.50 33.72
CA GLU A 2 -32.64 -9.74 32.49
C GLU A 2 -31.38 -9.29 31.71
N THR A 3 -30.18 -9.51 32.24
CA THR A 3 -28.91 -9.08 31.59
C THR A 3 -28.27 -10.16 30.71
N ALA A 4 -28.80 -11.39 30.70
CA ALA A 4 -28.28 -12.48 29.86
C ALA A 4 -29.02 -12.61 28.50
N ASN A 5 -30.23 -12.08 28.38
CA ASN A 5 -31.02 -12.14 27.14
C ASN A 5 -30.61 -11.07 26.10
N TYR A 6 -30.01 -9.95 26.52
CA TYR A 6 -29.46 -8.95 25.60
C TYR A 6 -28.17 -9.42 24.90
N PHE A 7 -27.43 -10.34 25.53
CA PHE A 7 -26.16 -10.87 25.02
C PHE A 7 -26.35 -11.96 23.94
N TYR A 8 -27.48 -12.68 23.97
CA TYR A 8 -27.84 -13.64 22.91
C TYR A 8 -28.52 -12.98 21.70
N GLN A 9 -29.14 -11.81 21.87
CA GLN A 9 -29.79 -11.10 20.75
C GLN A 9 -28.79 -10.35 19.85
N GLN A 10 -27.57 -10.07 20.31
CA GLN A 10 -26.49 -9.51 19.47
C GLN A 10 -25.65 -10.56 18.73
N MET A 11 -25.61 -11.82 19.18
CA MET A 11 -24.94 -12.91 18.44
C MET A 11 -25.78 -13.46 17.27
N GLY A 12 -27.08 -13.15 17.22
CA GLY A 12 -27.97 -13.48 16.10
C GLY A 12 -27.90 -12.53 14.90
N TYR A 13 -27.20 -11.39 15.01
CA TYR A 13 -26.97 -10.47 13.88
C TYR A 13 -25.69 -10.79 13.09
N PHE A 14 -24.98 -11.87 13.46
CA PHE A 14 -23.76 -12.30 12.77
C PHE A 14 -24.02 -13.31 11.64
N PHE A 15 -25.26 -13.76 11.47
CA PHE A 15 -25.70 -14.59 10.34
C PHE A 15 -27.18 -14.33 10.09
N ILE A 16 -27.52 -13.35 9.25
CA ILE A 16 -28.72 -13.28 8.40
C ILE A 16 -28.64 -11.97 7.59
N ASN A 17 -28.91 -12.11 6.29
CA ASN A 17 -29.05 -11.08 5.26
C ASN A 17 -27.76 -10.54 4.65
N ASN A 18 -27.21 -11.42 3.83
CA ASN A 18 -26.28 -11.18 2.74
C ASN A 18 -26.94 -10.50 1.52
N ASP A 19 -28.11 -9.88 1.66
CA ASP A 19 -28.85 -9.25 0.56
C ASP A 19 -29.56 -8.00 1.11
N GLN A 20 -29.64 -6.94 0.28
CA GLN A 20 -30.40 -5.70 0.47
C GLN A 20 -29.67 -4.53 1.18
N ILE A 21 -28.66 -3.95 0.53
CA ILE A 21 -28.47 -2.50 0.61
C ILE A 21 -29.34 -1.88 -0.48
N ASN A 22 -30.58 -1.52 -0.12
CA ASN A 22 -31.47 -0.74 -0.98
C ASN A 22 -30.89 0.66 -1.20
N TYR A 23 -30.26 0.88 -2.35
CA TYR A 23 -30.04 2.21 -2.89
C TYR A 23 -31.37 2.71 -3.47
N SER A 24 -32.15 3.42 -2.66
CA SER A 24 -33.36 4.09 -3.12
C SER A 24 -32.99 5.23 -4.09
N GLY A 25 -32.99 4.93 -5.39
CA GLY A 25 -32.60 5.93 -6.39
C GLY A 25 -32.69 5.55 -7.87
N LYS A 26 -33.76 4.86 -8.32
CA LYS A 26 -34.23 4.79 -9.73
C LYS A 26 -33.24 4.14 -10.74
N TYR A 27 -33.63 2.98 -11.28
CA TYR A 27 -32.97 2.09 -12.25
C TYR A 27 -32.09 0.97 -11.66
N ASP A 28 -32.71 0.04 -10.92
CA ASP A 28 -32.08 -1.24 -10.51
C ASP A 28 -32.21 -2.34 -11.57
N THR A 29 -32.85 -2.06 -12.72
CA THR A 29 -33.06 -3.05 -13.78
C THR A 29 -32.10 -2.83 -14.94
N CYS A 30 -31.28 -3.83 -15.26
CA CYS A 30 -30.31 -3.80 -16.34
C CYS A 30 -30.59 -4.90 -17.37
N GLN A 31 -30.19 -4.67 -18.63
CA GLN A 31 -30.14 -5.71 -19.66
C GLN A 31 -28.71 -5.97 -20.11
N ILE A 32 -27.84 -4.96 -19.98
CA ILE A 32 -26.43 -5.01 -20.32
C ILE A 32 -25.65 -4.36 -19.15
N ASP A 33 -24.42 -4.79 -18.90
CA ASP A 33 -23.58 -4.26 -17.82
C ASP A 33 -23.38 -2.73 -17.92
N ASP A 34 -23.39 -2.17 -19.15
CA ASP A 34 -23.29 -0.73 -19.40
C ASP A 34 -24.50 0.09 -18.88
N ASP A 35 -25.61 -0.57 -18.53
CA ASP A 35 -26.79 0.06 -17.93
C ASP A 35 -26.58 0.38 -16.44
N CYS A 36 -25.59 -0.25 -15.79
CA CYS A 36 -25.32 -0.05 -14.38
C CYS A 36 -24.42 1.18 -14.16
N PHE A 37 -24.79 2.02 -13.19
CA PHE A 37 -24.12 3.32 -12.97
C PHE A 37 -22.75 3.20 -12.30
N GLY A 38 -22.51 2.12 -11.54
CA GLY A 38 -21.24 1.88 -10.87
C GLY A 38 -20.21 1.26 -11.81
N ARG A 39 -18.97 1.76 -11.71
CA ARG A 39 -17.82 1.32 -12.53
C ARG A 39 -17.47 -0.18 -12.39
N PHE A 40 -18.01 -0.84 -11.38
CA PHE A 40 -17.80 -2.25 -11.06
C PHE A 40 -19.13 -2.98 -10.85
N ASP A 41 -20.23 -2.43 -11.34
CA ASP A 41 -21.54 -3.07 -11.27
C ASP A 41 -21.73 -3.88 -12.56
N HIS A 42 -22.24 -5.09 -12.44
CA HIS A 42 -22.61 -5.93 -13.58
C HIS A 42 -24.08 -6.31 -13.48
N CYS A 43 -24.65 -6.61 -14.62
CA CYS A 43 -26.00 -7.09 -14.70
C CYS A 43 -26.04 -8.59 -14.42
N THR A 44 -26.72 -8.95 -13.34
CA THR A 44 -27.03 -10.37 -13.07
C THR A 44 -28.08 -10.88 -14.06
N ASP A 45 -28.12 -12.20 -14.29
CA ASP A 45 -29.17 -12.83 -15.13
C ASP A 45 -30.61 -12.54 -14.64
N THR A 46 -30.74 -12.12 -13.38
CA THR A 46 -31.98 -11.64 -12.76
C THR A 46 -32.34 -10.20 -13.12
N GLY A 47 -31.53 -9.54 -13.94
CA GLY A 47 -31.75 -8.18 -14.40
C GLY A 47 -31.48 -7.13 -13.32
N ILE A 48 -30.64 -7.41 -12.32
CA ILE A 48 -30.32 -6.50 -11.21
C ILE A 48 -28.84 -6.13 -11.26
N CYS A 49 -28.53 -4.84 -11.11
CA CYS A 49 -27.16 -4.35 -10.99
C CYS A 49 -26.58 -4.75 -9.63
N GLU A 50 -25.57 -5.62 -9.63
CA GLU A 50 -24.84 -6.01 -8.42
C GLU A 50 -23.38 -5.55 -8.53
N HIS A 51 -22.83 -4.98 -7.44
CA HIS A 51 -21.44 -4.58 -7.40
C HIS A 51 -20.53 -5.80 -7.26
N ASP A 52 -19.56 -5.95 -8.16
CA ASP A 52 -18.59 -7.04 -8.10
C ASP A 52 -17.70 -6.93 -6.85
N SER A 53 -17.54 -8.05 -6.15
CA SER A 53 -16.53 -8.16 -5.10
C SER A 53 -15.16 -8.40 -5.74
N ILE A 54 -14.10 -7.90 -5.09
CA ILE A 54 -12.69 -8.00 -5.58
C ILE A 54 -12.25 -9.45 -5.86
N PHE A 55 -12.92 -10.43 -5.25
CA PHE A 55 -12.63 -11.86 -5.40
C PHE A 55 -13.77 -12.66 -6.06
N LYS A 56 -14.82 -12.01 -6.60
CA LYS A 56 -15.84 -12.72 -7.39
C LYS A 56 -15.15 -13.24 -8.66
N ASN A 57 -15.19 -14.55 -8.90
CA ASN A 57 -14.36 -15.27 -9.88
C ASN A 57 -12.86 -15.32 -9.57
N ALA A 58 -12.48 -15.58 -8.32
CA ALA A 58 -11.11 -15.99 -7.95
C ALA A 58 -10.74 -17.37 -8.55
N ASN A 59 -10.62 -17.42 -9.87
CA ASN A 59 -10.04 -18.54 -10.59
C ASN A 59 -8.59 -18.69 -10.16
N PHE A 60 -8.06 -19.92 -10.24
CA PHE A 60 -6.67 -20.22 -9.92
C PHE A 60 -5.68 -19.23 -10.57
N LEU A 61 -5.96 -18.82 -11.82
CA LEU A 61 -5.15 -17.86 -12.55
C LEU A 61 -5.09 -16.46 -11.90
N VAL A 62 -6.21 -16.00 -11.34
CA VAL A 62 -6.31 -14.68 -10.68
C VAL A 62 -5.54 -14.71 -9.37
N ILE A 63 -5.72 -15.74 -8.55
CA ILE A 63 -4.98 -15.92 -7.30
C ILE A 63 -3.47 -16.03 -7.58
N LEU A 64 -3.11 -16.80 -8.60
CA LEU A 64 -1.73 -16.93 -9.06
C LEU A 64 -1.16 -15.57 -9.50
N SER A 65 -1.93 -14.73 -10.20
CA SER A 65 -1.49 -13.40 -10.60
C SER A 65 -1.25 -12.47 -9.39
N TYR A 66 -2.10 -12.52 -8.37
CA TYR A 66 -1.92 -11.75 -7.14
C TYR A 66 -0.65 -12.15 -6.37
N ILE A 67 -0.22 -13.40 -6.47
CA ILE A 67 1.00 -13.90 -5.85
C ILE A 67 2.23 -13.59 -6.71
N LEU A 68 2.14 -13.80 -8.03
CA LEU A 68 3.26 -13.63 -8.95
C LEU A 68 3.62 -12.17 -9.20
N ILE A 69 2.65 -11.25 -9.26
CA ILE A 69 2.92 -9.83 -9.53
C ILE A 69 3.90 -9.24 -8.50
N PRO A 70 3.68 -9.38 -7.16
CA PRO A 70 4.64 -8.93 -6.17
C PRO A 70 6.03 -9.55 -6.36
N ILE A 71 6.11 -10.86 -6.65
CA ILE A 71 7.40 -11.56 -6.85
C ILE A 71 8.14 -11.00 -8.07
N ILE A 72 7.47 -10.89 -9.21
CA ILE A 72 8.04 -10.38 -10.46
C ILE A 72 8.50 -8.94 -10.27
N VAL A 73 7.65 -8.08 -9.70
CA VAL A 73 8.00 -6.67 -9.43
C VAL A 73 9.16 -6.58 -8.43
N GLY A 74 9.23 -7.50 -7.47
CA GLY A 74 10.32 -7.53 -6.51
C GLY A 74 11.67 -7.88 -7.14
N ILE A 75 11.72 -8.96 -7.93
CA ILE A 75 12.93 -9.36 -8.66
C ILE A 75 13.37 -8.27 -9.66
N SER A 76 12.41 -7.46 -10.13
CA SER A 76 12.68 -6.36 -11.07
C SER A 76 13.29 -5.12 -10.42
N ASN A 77 13.23 -4.97 -9.09
CA ASN A 77 13.67 -3.77 -8.39
C ASN A 77 15.03 -4.00 -7.73
N VAL A 78 16.06 -3.30 -8.20
CA VAL A 78 17.37 -3.23 -7.54
C VAL A 78 17.49 -1.86 -6.89
N GLY A 79 17.16 -1.77 -5.60
CA GLY A 79 17.49 -0.63 -4.74
C GLY A 79 16.66 0.65 -4.88
N GLY A 80 16.15 1.13 -3.75
CA GLY A 80 15.80 2.53 -3.48
C GLY A 80 14.70 3.16 -4.35
N ILE A 81 13.49 3.31 -3.79
CA ILE A 81 12.49 4.21 -4.35
C ILE A 81 13.05 5.64 -4.18
N GLY A 82 13.64 6.19 -5.25
CA GLY A 82 14.26 7.53 -5.25
C GLY A 82 13.23 8.66 -5.29
N GLY A 83 13.60 9.78 -5.93
CA GLY A 83 12.79 11.01 -5.98
C GLY A 83 11.42 10.88 -6.66
N GLY A 84 11.11 9.77 -7.34
CA GLY A 84 9.80 9.52 -7.95
C GLY A 84 8.64 9.54 -6.95
N CYS A 85 8.87 9.17 -5.68
CA CYS A 85 7.83 9.21 -4.64
C CYS A 85 7.30 10.63 -4.38
N LEU A 86 8.14 11.68 -4.51
CA LEU A 86 7.73 13.07 -4.34
C LEU A 86 6.71 13.49 -5.39
N THR A 87 6.87 13.00 -6.62
CA THR A 87 5.96 13.30 -7.72
C THR A 87 4.59 12.68 -7.48
N ASN A 88 4.55 11.46 -6.94
CA ASN A 88 3.31 10.79 -6.58
C ASN A 88 2.56 11.55 -5.47
N ILE A 89 3.24 11.96 -4.40
CA ILE A 89 2.62 12.76 -3.33
C ILE A 89 2.04 14.05 -3.88
N PHE A 90 2.79 14.76 -4.72
CA PHE A 90 2.33 16.02 -5.32
C PHE A 90 1.06 15.83 -6.15
N LEU A 91 0.95 14.71 -6.88
CA LEU A 91 -0.25 14.36 -7.62
C LEU A 91 -1.42 13.99 -6.69
N LEU A 92 -1.16 13.19 -5.66
CA LEU A 92 -2.20 12.76 -4.70
C LEU A 92 -2.74 13.92 -3.86
N MET A 93 -1.88 14.87 -3.44
CA MET A 93 -2.31 16.06 -2.71
C MET A 93 -3.22 16.98 -3.54
N LYS A 94 -3.13 16.92 -4.88
CA LYS A 94 -4.03 17.67 -5.79
C LYS A 94 -5.38 16.99 -6.00
N GLN A 95 -5.51 15.70 -5.65
CA GLN A 95 -6.75 14.97 -5.83
C GLN A 95 -7.73 15.27 -4.68
N LYS A 96 -8.99 15.47 -5.05
CA LYS A 96 -10.09 15.71 -4.10
C LYS A 96 -10.91 14.44 -3.94
N HIS A 97 -11.50 14.31 -2.75
CA HIS A 97 -12.42 13.23 -2.45
C HIS A 97 -13.65 13.27 -3.40
N PRO A 98 -14.18 12.12 -3.86
CA PRO A 98 -15.28 12.09 -4.83
C PRO A 98 -16.55 12.80 -4.35
N ASN A 99 -16.91 12.58 -3.08
CA ASN A 99 -18.20 13.03 -2.54
C ASN A 99 -18.13 14.30 -1.68
N LYS A 100 -16.94 14.74 -1.25
CA LYS A 100 -16.79 15.78 -0.22
C LYS A 100 -15.61 16.70 -0.57
N PRO A 101 -15.62 17.99 -0.17
CA PRO A 101 -14.52 18.93 -0.42
C PRO A 101 -13.34 18.73 0.55
N LYS A 102 -12.86 17.48 0.66
CA LYS A 102 -11.73 17.07 1.51
C LYS A 102 -10.63 16.42 0.64
N PRO A 103 -9.37 16.35 1.10
CA PRO A 103 -8.33 15.60 0.39
C PRO A 103 -8.74 14.11 0.26
N VAL A 104 -8.31 13.46 -0.82
CA VAL A 104 -8.58 12.04 -1.05
C VAL A 104 -7.80 11.13 -0.09
N ILE A 105 -6.69 11.62 0.47
CA ILE A 105 -5.84 10.87 1.41
C ILE A 105 -6.50 10.89 2.79
N ASP A 106 -6.67 9.71 3.40
CA ASP A 106 -7.03 9.60 4.81
C ASP A 106 -5.76 9.64 5.66
N PHE A 107 -5.45 10.83 6.18
CA PHE A 107 -4.27 11.03 7.03
C PHE A 107 -4.37 10.33 8.38
N GLY A 108 -5.57 10.08 8.90
CA GLY A 108 -5.74 9.38 10.17
C GLY A 108 -5.32 7.92 10.05
N ILE A 109 -5.81 7.23 9.02
CA ILE A 109 -5.39 5.87 8.68
C ILE A 109 -3.90 5.83 8.36
N ALA A 110 -3.42 6.75 7.51
CA ALA A 110 -2.01 6.79 7.13
C ALA A 110 -1.10 6.90 8.36
N LEU A 111 -1.42 7.80 9.30
CA LEU A 111 -0.61 8.03 10.48
C LEU A 111 -0.55 6.81 11.40
N MET A 112 -1.64 6.04 11.52
CA MET A 112 -1.65 4.78 12.29
C MET A 112 -0.86 3.67 11.59
N MET A 113 -0.88 3.61 10.26
CA MET A 113 -0.23 2.54 9.50
C MET A 113 1.27 2.77 9.34
N VAL A 114 1.72 4.02 9.09
CA VAL A 114 3.12 4.35 8.78
C VAL A 114 4.12 3.73 9.76
N PRO A 115 3.96 3.82 11.10
CA PRO A 115 4.90 3.20 12.03
C PRO A 115 4.98 1.68 11.89
N GLY A 116 3.84 1.01 11.72
CA GLY A 116 3.78 -0.44 11.50
C GLY A 116 4.48 -0.84 10.20
N VAL A 117 4.26 -0.09 9.13
CA VAL A 117 4.91 -0.32 7.83
C VAL A 117 6.41 -0.15 7.94
N LEU A 118 6.86 0.94 8.56
CA LEU A 118 8.28 1.20 8.76
C LEU A 118 8.92 0.07 9.57
N LEU A 119 8.28 -0.35 10.68
CA LEU A 119 8.74 -1.48 11.48
C LEU A 119 8.84 -2.77 10.66
N GLY A 120 7.81 -3.10 9.89
CA GLY A 120 7.82 -4.24 8.98
C GLY A 120 8.95 -4.16 7.95
N THR A 121 9.15 -2.99 7.33
CA THR A 121 10.22 -2.82 6.34
C THR A 121 11.62 -2.99 6.92
N GLN A 122 11.81 -2.70 8.21
CA GLN A 122 13.10 -2.96 8.87
C GLN A 122 13.33 -4.44 9.14
N ILE A 123 12.28 -5.18 9.51
CA ILE A 123 12.39 -6.62 9.72
C ILE A 123 12.67 -7.32 8.38
N GLY A 124 12.03 -6.87 7.30
CA GLY A 124 12.24 -7.42 5.96
C GLY A 124 13.56 -7.03 5.32
N LYS A 125 14.26 -6.01 5.85
CA LYS A 125 15.56 -5.55 5.34
C LYS A 125 16.72 -6.04 6.20
N ILE A 126 17.85 -6.19 5.53
CA ILE A 126 19.12 -6.46 6.18
C ILE A 126 19.72 -5.13 6.66
N SER A 127 19.47 -4.80 7.93
CA SER A 127 20.08 -3.71 8.73
C SER A 127 19.88 -2.26 8.24
N LEU A 128 19.38 -1.38 9.12
CA LEU A 128 19.16 0.05 8.86
C LEU A 128 20.38 0.91 9.21
N PHE A 129 21.19 0.43 10.15
CA PHE A 129 22.44 1.04 10.55
C PHE A 129 23.55 0.13 10.04
N GLY A 130 24.53 0.67 9.30
CA GLY A 130 25.74 -0.04 8.86
C GLY A 130 26.68 -0.43 10.01
N ILE A 131 26.10 -0.83 11.14
CA ILE A 131 26.77 -1.34 12.33
C ILE A 131 26.88 -2.85 12.12
N GLU A 132 28.04 -3.42 12.45
CA GLU A 132 28.28 -4.86 12.47
C GLU A 132 27.08 -5.59 13.08
N ARG A 133 26.50 -6.50 12.29
CA ARG A 133 25.50 -7.44 12.76
C ARG A 133 26.15 -8.22 13.90
N CYS A 134 25.55 -8.16 15.09
CA CYS A 134 25.98 -8.83 16.33
C CYS A 134 26.69 -7.97 17.40
N GLY A 135 26.85 -6.65 17.20
CA GLY A 135 27.25 -5.77 18.31
C GLY A 135 26.11 -5.52 19.32
N SER A 136 26.40 -5.47 20.63
CA SER A 136 25.41 -5.10 21.65
C SER A 136 24.77 -3.72 21.41
N ILE A 137 25.52 -2.83 20.74
CA ILE A 137 25.03 -1.49 20.36
C ILE A 137 23.91 -1.55 19.31
N TYR A 138 23.98 -2.49 18.35
CA TYR A 138 22.98 -2.64 17.28
C TYR A 138 21.62 -3.00 17.87
N TRP A 139 21.59 -3.96 18.81
CA TRP A 139 20.35 -4.40 19.47
C TRP A 139 19.71 -3.29 20.30
N ILE A 140 20.52 -2.41 20.92
CA ILE A 140 20.02 -1.25 21.68
C ILE A 140 19.37 -0.24 20.73
N PHE A 141 20.03 0.13 19.63
CA PHE A 141 19.46 1.05 18.65
C PHE A 141 18.21 0.49 17.97
N PHE A 142 18.23 -0.81 17.62
CA PHE A 142 17.08 -1.50 17.05
C PHE A 142 15.91 -1.58 18.04
N GLY A 143 16.18 -1.90 19.31
CA GLY A 143 15.17 -1.91 20.38
C GLY A 143 14.58 -0.53 20.63
N PHE A 144 15.43 0.51 20.66
CA PHE A 144 14.99 1.90 20.78
C PHE A 144 14.12 2.32 19.59
N GLN A 145 14.48 1.93 18.37
CA GLN A 145 13.68 2.20 17.18
C GLN A 145 12.32 1.52 17.22
N ILE A 146 12.26 0.24 17.62
CA ILE A 146 10.98 -0.48 17.80
C ILE A 146 10.12 0.25 18.83
N LEU A 147 10.70 0.58 19.98
CA LEU A 147 10.00 1.30 21.04
C LEU A 147 9.46 2.64 20.54
N PHE A 148 10.28 3.41 19.82
CA PHE A 148 9.89 4.69 19.23
C PHE A 148 8.71 4.52 18.25
N LEU A 149 8.75 3.55 17.34
CA LEU A 149 7.66 3.31 16.39
C LEU A 149 6.36 2.84 17.07
N VAL A 150 6.46 2.00 18.11
CA VAL A 150 5.30 1.58 18.90
C VAL A 150 4.68 2.76 19.65
N LEU A 151 5.51 3.62 20.26
CA LEU A 151 5.04 4.83 20.93
C LEU A 151 4.35 5.77 19.93
N VAL A 152 4.97 6.03 18.78
CA VAL A 152 4.37 6.87 17.73
C VAL A 152 3.04 6.28 17.25
N SER A 153 2.95 4.95 17.05
CA SER A 153 1.67 4.31 16.67
C SER A 153 0.58 4.49 17.74
N PHE A 154 0.94 4.31 19.02
CA PHE A 154 0.01 4.51 20.13
C PHE A 154 -0.45 5.98 20.24
N PHE A 155 0.46 6.95 20.13
CA PHE A 155 0.12 8.37 20.10
C PHE A 155 -0.76 8.70 18.90
N SER A 156 -0.46 8.14 17.73
CA SER A 156 -1.26 8.33 16.51
C SER A 156 -2.68 7.82 16.69
N TRP A 157 -2.86 6.65 17.29
CA TRP A 157 -4.18 6.14 17.64
C TRP A 157 -4.96 7.08 18.56
N LYS A 158 -4.32 7.62 19.59
CA LYS A 158 -4.94 8.61 20.50
C LYS A 158 -5.30 9.91 19.78
N LEU A 159 -4.46 10.39 18.86
CA LEU A 159 -4.73 11.57 18.06
C LEU A 159 -5.95 11.37 17.15
N VAL A 160 -6.02 10.24 16.44
CA VAL A 160 -7.14 9.93 15.54
C VAL A 160 -8.44 9.75 16.32
N GLN A 161 -8.39 9.09 17.48
CA GLN A 161 -9.54 8.99 18.39
C GLN A 161 -10.07 10.36 18.82
N LYS A 162 -9.17 11.28 19.19
CA LYS A 162 -9.54 12.65 19.56
C LYS A 162 -10.14 13.41 18.38
N GLU A 163 -9.57 13.26 17.19
CA GLU A 163 -10.07 13.89 15.97
C GLU A 163 -11.48 13.42 15.61
N ILE A 164 -11.73 12.10 15.69
CA ILE A 164 -13.05 11.52 15.41
C ILE A 164 -14.07 11.96 16.45
N LEU A 165 -13.71 12.00 17.73
CA LEU A 165 -14.59 12.53 18.76
C LEU A 165 -14.96 14.00 18.50
N GLN A 166 -14.00 14.83 18.10
CA GLN A 166 -14.26 16.22 17.73
C GLN A 166 -15.20 16.32 16.52
N LYS A 167 -15.00 15.49 15.49
CA LYS A 167 -15.89 15.43 14.32
C LYS A 167 -17.31 15.02 14.73
N LYS A 168 -17.46 14.06 15.65
CA LYS A 168 -18.77 13.67 16.21
C LYS A 168 -19.43 14.80 17.00
N LEU A 169 -18.69 15.51 17.85
CA LEU A 169 -19.20 16.63 18.65
C LEU A 169 -19.66 17.82 17.78
N CYS A 170 -19.03 18.04 16.63
CA CYS A 170 -19.39 19.10 15.70
C CYS A 170 -20.47 18.67 14.69
N ASN A 171 -21.08 17.49 14.83
CA ASN A 171 -22.01 16.91 13.84
C ASN A 171 -21.44 16.97 12.41
N TYR A 172 -20.17 16.57 12.27
CA TYR A 172 -19.53 16.47 10.97
C TYR A 172 -20.27 15.45 10.09
N ASP A 173 -20.51 15.82 8.83
CA ASP A 173 -21.17 15.00 7.83
C ASP A 173 -20.16 13.98 7.26
N PHE A 174 -20.11 12.80 7.89
CA PHE A 174 -19.28 11.67 7.47
C PHE A 174 -19.78 11.09 6.14
N ASP A 175 -18.85 10.69 5.27
CA ASP A 175 -19.22 9.86 4.13
C ASP A 175 -19.60 8.44 4.59
N THR A 176 -20.42 7.73 3.83
CA THR A 176 -20.93 6.38 4.17
C THR A 176 -19.82 5.35 4.36
N GLN A 177 -18.65 5.58 3.75
CA GLN A 177 -17.47 4.71 3.78
C GLN A 177 -16.32 5.30 4.61
N ASP A 178 -16.56 6.37 5.37
CA ASP A 178 -15.56 6.92 6.30
C ASP A 178 -15.50 6.10 7.60
N ILE A 179 -14.31 5.99 8.17
CA ILE A 179 -14.12 5.33 9.48
C ILE A 179 -14.64 6.25 10.58
N GLN A 180 -15.67 5.77 11.28
CA GLN A 180 -16.33 6.53 12.35
C GLN A 180 -15.85 6.13 13.74
N ASP A 181 -15.24 4.95 13.91
CA ASP A 181 -14.75 4.44 15.19
C ASP A 181 -13.47 3.62 15.02
N VAL A 182 -12.49 3.90 15.88
CA VAL A 182 -11.14 3.28 15.88
C VAL A 182 -10.89 2.56 17.18
N GLU A 183 -11.76 1.61 17.50
CA GLU A 183 -11.63 0.82 18.72
C GLU A 183 -10.30 0.03 18.76
N LEU A 184 -9.94 -0.44 19.96
CA LEU A 184 -8.75 -1.25 20.19
C LEU A 184 -8.60 -2.45 19.21
N PRO A 185 -9.65 -3.27 18.92
CA PRO A 185 -9.54 -4.35 17.94
C PRO A 185 -9.23 -3.86 16.53
N PHE A 186 -9.81 -2.72 16.11
CA PHE A 186 -9.52 -2.12 14.82
C PHE A 186 -8.07 -1.63 14.73
N TYR A 187 -7.58 -0.96 15.79
CA TYR A 187 -6.19 -0.50 15.89
C TYR A 187 -5.18 -1.65 15.78
N TYR A 188 -5.40 -2.77 16.48
CA TYR A 188 -4.49 -3.91 16.38
C TYR A 188 -4.55 -4.59 15.01
N LYS A 189 -5.75 -4.72 14.42
CA LYS A 189 -5.92 -5.30 13.08
C LYS A 189 -5.17 -4.51 12.02
N ILE A 190 -5.29 -3.18 12.04
CA ILE A 190 -4.63 -2.33 11.03
C ILE A 190 -3.11 -2.29 11.23
N ASN A 191 -2.63 -2.24 12.48
CA ASN A 191 -1.18 -2.25 12.76
C ASN A 191 -0.55 -3.59 12.37
N PHE A 192 -1.18 -4.71 12.71
CA PHE A 192 -0.67 -6.03 12.33
C PHE A 192 -0.59 -6.18 10.80
N ALA A 193 -1.65 -5.78 10.09
CA ALA A 193 -1.65 -5.77 8.64
C ALA A 193 -0.57 -4.84 8.06
N SER A 194 -0.31 -3.70 8.70
CA SER A 194 0.73 -2.74 8.31
C SER A 194 2.14 -3.30 8.47
N VAL A 195 2.41 -3.98 9.59
CA VAL A 195 3.69 -4.66 9.84
C VAL A 195 3.91 -5.77 8.83
N PHE A 196 2.88 -6.57 8.56
CA PHE A 196 2.97 -7.64 7.56
C PHE A 196 3.21 -7.07 6.15
N ALA A 197 2.48 -6.02 5.76
CA ALA A 197 2.68 -5.33 4.49
C ALA A 197 4.10 -4.73 4.37
N GLY A 198 4.59 -4.13 5.46
CA GLY A 198 5.95 -3.61 5.53
C GLY A 198 7.01 -4.69 5.42
N PHE A 199 6.80 -5.84 6.06
CA PHE A 199 7.71 -6.99 5.98
C PHE A 199 7.84 -7.51 4.55
N ILE A 200 6.71 -7.72 3.86
CA ILE A 200 6.70 -8.09 2.45
C ILE A 200 7.38 -7.02 1.59
N ALA A 201 7.12 -5.74 1.85
CA ALA A 201 7.76 -4.65 1.13
C ALA A 201 9.29 -4.59 1.35
N GLY A 202 9.76 -4.93 2.57
CA GLY A 202 11.18 -5.01 2.89
C GLY A 202 11.87 -6.17 2.17
N LEU A 203 11.23 -7.35 2.11
CA LEU A 203 11.74 -8.54 1.43
C LEU A 203 11.75 -8.40 -0.09
N VAL A 204 10.64 -7.92 -0.64
CA VAL A 204 10.38 -7.92 -2.08
C VAL A 204 10.93 -6.64 -2.74
N GLY A 205 11.04 -5.52 -2.02
CA GLY A 205 11.43 -4.24 -2.61
C GLY A 205 10.35 -3.62 -3.54
N ALA A 206 9.23 -4.31 -3.76
CA ALA A 206 8.00 -3.77 -4.29
C ALA A 206 7.25 -3.13 -3.10
N GLY A 207 7.21 -1.80 -3.00
CA GLY A 207 6.68 -1.12 -1.81
C GLY A 207 5.29 -1.60 -1.36
N ALA A 208 4.92 -1.34 -0.10
CA ALA A 208 3.82 -1.99 0.62
C ALA A 208 2.40 -1.78 0.06
N GLY A 209 2.21 -0.99 -1.00
CA GLY A 209 0.91 -0.67 -1.57
C GLY A 209 0.13 -1.88 -2.09
N LEU A 210 0.82 -2.89 -2.62
CA LEU A 210 0.18 -4.13 -3.12
C LEU A 210 -0.56 -4.88 -2.00
N VAL A 211 -0.10 -4.76 -0.76
CA VAL A 211 -0.72 -5.40 0.41
C VAL A 211 -1.68 -4.44 1.12
N MET A 212 -1.34 -3.15 1.19
CA MET A 212 -2.17 -2.14 1.86
C MET A 212 -3.50 -1.89 1.18
N VAL A 213 -3.53 -1.83 -0.17
CA VAL A 213 -4.77 -1.55 -0.90
C VAL A 213 -5.82 -2.62 -0.61
N PRO A 214 -5.53 -3.94 -0.76
CA PRO A 214 -6.46 -4.99 -0.36
C PRO A 214 -6.86 -4.92 1.10
N VAL A 215 -5.93 -4.64 2.02
CA VAL A 215 -6.24 -4.51 3.46
C VAL A 215 -7.25 -3.39 3.72
N LEU A 216 -7.06 -2.21 3.11
CA LEU A 216 -7.97 -1.07 3.28
C LEU A 216 -9.35 -1.35 2.67
N LEU A 217 -9.39 -2.05 1.54
CA LEU A 217 -10.64 -2.49 0.91
C LEU A 217 -11.38 -3.52 1.79
N LEU A 218 -10.66 -4.45 2.43
CA LEU A 218 -11.23 -5.38 3.40
C LEU A 218 -11.77 -4.69 4.67
N LEU A 219 -11.30 -3.47 4.96
CA LEU A 219 -11.83 -2.60 6.01
C LEU A 219 -12.97 -1.70 5.52
N LYS A 220 -13.49 -1.94 4.31
CA LYS A 220 -14.58 -1.18 3.66
C LYS A 220 -14.26 0.30 3.41
N VAL A 221 -12.97 0.65 3.33
CA VAL A 221 -12.54 1.99 2.93
C VAL A 221 -12.80 2.19 1.44
N ASN A 222 -13.23 3.38 1.04
CA ASN A 222 -13.46 3.72 -0.37
C ASN A 222 -12.22 3.40 -1.23
N PRO A 223 -12.37 2.74 -2.40
CA PRO A 223 -11.21 2.35 -3.23
C PRO A 223 -10.31 3.51 -3.66
N THR A 224 -10.90 4.69 -3.89
CA THR A 224 -10.15 5.90 -4.27
C THR A 224 -9.29 6.40 -3.11
N VAL A 225 -9.85 6.37 -1.90
CA VAL A 225 -9.15 6.74 -0.66
C VAL A 225 -8.10 5.70 -0.30
N ALA A 226 -8.39 4.41 -0.47
CA ALA A 226 -7.45 3.32 -0.22
C ALA A 226 -6.21 3.40 -1.14
N ALA A 227 -6.42 3.66 -2.44
CA ALA A 227 -5.33 3.85 -3.40
C ALA A 227 -4.49 5.10 -3.09
N ALA A 228 -5.12 6.22 -2.71
CA ALA A 228 -4.40 7.44 -2.36
C ALA A 228 -3.63 7.31 -1.04
N THR A 229 -4.25 6.70 -0.02
CA THR A 229 -3.67 6.52 1.32
C THR A 229 -2.46 5.59 1.28
N SER A 230 -2.55 4.47 0.55
CA SER A 230 -1.40 3.60 0.30
C SER A 230 -0.31 4.26 -0.56
N GLY A 231 -0.70 5.03 -1.58
CA GLY A 231 0.20 5.84 -2.40
C GLY A 231 0.98 6.88 -1.62
N PHE A 232 0.38 7.47 -0.59
CA PHE A 232 1.04 8.39 0.35
C PHE A 232 2.08 7.66 1.22
N MET A 233 1.80 6.43 1.68
CA MET A 233 2.74 5.65 2.50
C MET A 233 4.05 5.32 1.76
N TYR A 234 4.03 5.24 0.42
CA TYR A 234 5.26 5.04 -0.36
C TYR A 234 6.33 6.09 -0.08
N PHE A 235 5.95 7.33 0.24
CA PHE A 235 6.91 8.36 0.61
C PHE A 235 7.76 7.97 1.81
N PHE A 236 7.12 7.49 2.88
CA PHE A 236 7.81 7.11 4.11
C PHE A 236 8.70 5.88 3.90
N ILE A 237 8.26 4.91 3.11
CA ILE A 237 9.06 3.74 2.75
C ILE A 237 10.31 4.16 1.95
N SER A 238 10.13 5.09 1.01
CA SER A 238 11.20 5.63 0.17
C SER A 238 12.22 6.41 1.00
N PHE A 239 11.74 7.32 1.84
CA PHE A 239 12.55 8.12 2.74
C PHE A 239 13.36 7.24 3.71
N SER A 240 12.71 6.25 4.34
CA SER A 240 13.36 5.24 5.18
C SER A 240 14.46 4.49 4.42
N SER A 241 14.21 4.11 3.17
CA SER A 241 15.20 3.41 2.33
C SER A 241 16.42 4.26 2.01
N ILE A 242 16.24 5.54 1.68
CA ILE A 242 17.35 6.47 1.41
C ILE A 242 18.18 6.66 2.69
N LEU A 243 17.53 6.80 3.84
CA LEU A 243 18.23 6.89 5.12
C LEU A 243 19.05 5.62 5.41
N SER A 244 18.52 4.43 5.15
CA SER A 244 19.28 3.18 5.30
C SER A 244 20.52 3.13 4.41
N ILE A 245 20.44 3.63 3.17
CA ILE A 245 21.57 3.63 2.24
C ILE A 245 22.64 4.63 2.71
N ILE A 246 22.22 5.82 3.15
CA ILE A 246 23.13 6.86 3.65
C ILE A 246 23.86 6.38 4.90
N VAL A 247 23.14 5.83 5.88
CA VAL A 247 23.72 5.37 7.15
C VAL A 247 24.56 4.10 6.96
N GLY A 248 24.21 3.25 6.00
CA GLY A 248 24.98 2.05 5.69
C GLY A 248 26.28 2.30 4.92
N GLU A 249 26.52 3.53 4.46
CA GLU A 249 27.65 3.93 3.61
C GLU A 249 27.87 3.01 2.38
N TYR A 250 26.83 2.29 1.94
CA TYR A 250 26.92 1.34 0.83
C TYR A 250 27.16 2.02 -0.52
N LEU A 251 26.83 3.31 -0.64
CA LEU A 251 26.85 4.05 -1.89
C LEU A 251 27.34 5.48 -1.67
N SER A 252 28.17 5.98 -2.59
CA SER A 252 28.64 7.37 -2.54
C SER A 252 27.49 8.36 -2.67
N TYR A 253 27.55 9.45 -1.92
CA TYR A 253 26.53 10.51 -1.90
C TYR A 253 26.19 11.06 -3.28
N ASP A 254 27.19 11.19 -4.17
CA ASP A 254 27.00 11.68 -5.54
C ASP A 254 26.09 10.77 -6.36
N ILE A 255 26.26 9.45 -6.20
CA ILE A 255 25.49 8.43 -6.90
C ILE A 255 24.04 8.43 -6.40
N ILE A 256 23.85 8.54 -5.08
CA ILE A 256 22.51 8.63 -4.46
C ILE A 256 21.76 9.84 -5.00
N LEU A 257 22.42 11.01 -5.04
CA LEU A 257 21.83 12.24 -5.52
C LEU A 257 21.46 12.13 -7.01
N TRP A 258 22.36 11.59 -7.83
CA TRP A 258 22.14 11.43 -9.27
C TRP A 258 20.92 10.54 -9.56
N TYR A 259 20.83 9.36 -8.94
CA TYR A 259 19.68 8.48 -9.13
C TYR A 259 18.38 9.06 -8.57
N THR A 260 18.45 9.80 -7.46
CA THR A 260 17.27 10.47 -6.89
C THR A 260 16.72 11.52 -7.83
N LEU A 261 17.59 12.34 -8.44
CA LEU A 261 17.21 13.36 -9.41
C LEU A 261 16.66 12.74 -10.69
N LEU A 262 17.31 11.70 -11.22
CA LEU A 262 16.85 11.00 -12.41
C LEU A 262 15.46 10.36 -12.19
N ALA A 263 15.23 9.78 -11.01
CA ALA A 263 13.93 9.24 -10.62
C ALA A 263 12.87 10.33 -10.47
N PHE A 264 13.23 11.51 -9.95
CA PHE A 264 12.31 12.65 -9.86
C PHE A 264 11.91 13.17 -11.24
N ILE A 265 12.87 13.38 -12.14
CA ILE A 265 12.61 13.86 -13.51
C ILE A 265 11.78 12.83 -14.30
N GLY A 266 12.13 11.54 -14.19
CA GLY A 266 11.37 10.45 -14.77
C GLY A 266 9.94 10.40 -14.24
N GLY A 267 9.77 10.44 -12.91
CA GLY A 267 8.45 10.46 -12.29
C GLY A 267 7.61 11.69 -12.72
N ALA A 268 8.22 12.87 -12.78
CA ALA A 268 7.54 14.12 -13.09
C ALA A 268 7.11 14.20 -14.56
N SER A 269 7.90 13.62 -15.47
CA SER A 269 7.58 13.59 -16.90
C SER A 269 6.63 12.45 -17.28
N VAL A 270 6.88 11.25 -16.75
CA VAL A 270 6.15 10.03 -17.13
C VAL A 270 4.79 9.92 -16.41
N SER A 271 4.68 10.29 -15.13
CA SER A 271 3.43 10.12 -14.39
C SER A 271 2.25 10.88 -15.02
N PRO A 272 2.37 12.19 -15.37
CA PRO A 272 1.30 12.91 -16.05
C PRO A 272 0.95 12.31 -17.42
N LEU A 273 1.94 11.82 -18.17
CA LEU A 273 1.73 11.17 -19.46
C LEU A 273 0.91 9.89 -19.30
N ILE A 274 1.23 9.05 -18.31
CA ILE A 274 0.46 7.85 -18.00
C ILE A 274 -0.98 8.23 -17.62
N TYR A 275 -1.18 9.22 -16.74
CA TYR A 275 -2.53 9.68 -16.40
C TYR A 275 -3.32 10.17 -17.62
N PHE A 276 -2.67 10.90 -18.53
CA PHE A 276 -3.28 11.34 -19.77
C PHE A 276 -3.71 10.17 -20.66
N ILE A 277 -2.85 9.17 -20.83
CA ILE A 277 -3.15 7.94 -21.59
C ILE A 277 -4.32 7.19 -20.94
N VAL A 278 -4.27 6.95 -19.62
CA VAL A 278 -5.32 6.22 -18.91
C VAL A 278 -6.67 6.93 -19.02
N ASN A 279 -6.69 8.26 -18.89
CA ASN A 279 -7.91 9.04 -19.05
C ASN A 279 -8.44 9.03 -20.49
N LYS A 280 -7.55 8.99 -21.48
CA LYS A 280 -7.93 8.91 -22.90
C LYS A 280 -8.53 7.54 -23.27
N TYR A 281 -7.93 6.45 -22.80
CA TYR A 281 -8.36 5.09 -23.14
C TYR A 281 -9.41 4.51 -22.17
N LYS A 282 -9.62 5.14 -21.01
CA LYS A 282 -10.52 4.70 -19.91
C LYS A 282 -10.31 3.25 -19.43
N LYS A 283 -9.22 2.60 -19.82
CA LYS A 283 -8.88 1.21 -19.46
C LYS A 283 -7.80 1.17 -18.38
N GLN A 284 -8.11 0.61 -17.21
CA GLN A 284 -7.15 0.46 -16.11
C GLN A 284 -6.04 -0.57 -16.40
N SER A 285 -6.30 -1.54 -17.29
CA SER A 285 -5.33 -2.57 -17.71
C SER A 285 -4.06 -1.98 -18.35
N VAL A 286 -4.13 -0.77 -18.91
CA VAL A 286 -2.97 -0.07 -19.48
C VAL A 286 -1.88 0.16 -18.44
N VAL A 287 -2.24 0.54 -17.21
CA VAL A 287 -1.27 0.75 -16.12
C VAL A 287 -0.57 -0.56 -15.77
N VAL A 288 -1.33 -1.64 -15.65
CA VAL A 288 -0.80 -2.98 -15.32
C VAL A 288 0.17 -3.46 -16.40
N LEU A 289 -0.17 -3.31 -17.68
CA LEU A 289 0.69 -3.70 -18.80
C LEU A 289 1.99 -2.90 -18.85
N ILE A 290 1.95 -1.60 -18.56
CA ILE A 290 3.14 -0.75 -18.48
C ILE A 290 4.07 -1.24 -17.36
N VAL A 291 3.52 -1.47 -16.15
CA VAL A 291 4.29 -1.96 -14.99
C VAL A 291 4.91 -3.32 -15.29
N LEU A 292 4.15 -4.23 -15.91
CA LEU A 292 4.66 -5.55 -16.29
C LEU A 292 5.79 -5.46 -17.33
N THR A 293 5.65 -4.60 -18.33
CA THR A 293 6.68 -4.41 -19.37
C THR A 293 7.97 -3.85 -18.78
N LEU A 294 7.86 -2.87 -17.87
CA LEU A 294 9.00 -2.33 -17.13
C LEU A 294 9.67 -3.39 -16.25
N ALA A 295 8.88 -4.20 -15.56
CA ALA A 295 9.38 -5.28 -14.72
C ALA A 295 10.19 -6.30 -15.54
N LEU A 296 9.61 -6.81 -16.64
CA LEU A 296 10.30 -7.75 -17.54
C LEU A 296 11.57 -7.15 -18.15
N GLY A 297 11.54 -5.86 -18.52
CA GLY A 297 12.71 -5.13 -19.02
C GLY A 297 13.84 -5.06 -17.99
N ASN A 298 13.52 -4.75 -16.73
CA ASN A 298 14.49 -4.72 -15.63
C ASN A 298 15.08 -6.11 -15.35
N ILE A 299 14.26 -7.16 -15.33
CA ILE A 299 14.73 -8.54 -15.18
C ILE A 299 15.72 -8.88 -16.30
N GLY A 300 15.40 -8.55 -17.54
CA GLY A 300 16.31 -8.74 -18.69
C GLY A 300 17.63 -7.99 -18.53
N CYS A 301 17.60 -6.73 -18.08
CA CYS A 301 18.80 -5.93 -17.83
C CYS A 301 19.65 -6.52 -16.70
N ASN A 302 19.03 -7.00 -15.62
CA ASN A 302 19.74 -7.66 -14.51
C ASN A 302 20.43 -8.96 -14.96
N ILE A 303 19.74 -9.81 -15.73
CA ILE A 303 20.33 -11.02 -16.29
C ILE A 303 21.51 -10.68 -17.20
N TYR A 304 21.35 -9.69 -18.08
CA TYR A 304 22.44 -9.22 -18.95
C TYR A 304 23.64 -8.71 -18.14
N TYR A 305 23.40 -7.91 -17.09
CA TYR A 305 24.45 -7.40 -16.22
C TYR A 305 25.23 -8.53 -15.52
N ILE A 306 24.54 -9.56 -15.03
CA ILE A 306 25.17 -10.73 -14.40
C ILE A 306 26.04 -11.47 -15.42
N ILE A 307 25.53 -11.72 -16.63
CA ILE A 307 26.27 -12.42 -17.70
C ILE A 307 27.52 -11.61 -18.10
N TYR A 308 27.35 -10.32 -18.33
CA TYR A 308 28.46 -9.43 -18.71
C TYR A 308 29.53 -9.37 -17.62
N THR A 309 29.12 -9.26 -16.35
CA THR A 309 30.05 -9.21 -15.21
C THR A 309 30.74 -10.54 -15.00
N SER A 310 30.02 -11.66 -15.10
CA SER A 310 30.58 -13.01 -15.05
C SER A 310 31.63 -13.23 -16.14
N SER A 311 31.37 -12.75 -17.37
CA SER A 311 32.33 -12.85 -18.47
C SER A 311 33.58 -11.99 -18.28
N LYS A 312 33.50 -10.85 -17.58
CA LYS A 312 34.65 -9.95 -17.40
C LYS A 312 35.48 -10.24 -16.14
N ARG A 313 34.83 -10.54 -15.02
CA ARG A 313 35.46 -10.67 -13.70
C ARG A 313 35.48 -12.11 -13.18
N GLY A 314 34.88 -13.05 -13.91
CA GLY A 314 34.70 -14.44 -13.50
C GLY A 314 33.57 -14.61 -12.50
N PHE A 315 33.02 -15.83 -12.42
CA PHE A 315 31.89 -16.14 -11.54
C PHE A 315 32.21 -15.97 -10.05
N ASN A 316 33.46 -16.21 -9.65
CA ASN A 316 33.90 -16.08 -8.25
C ASN A 316 33.82 -14.63 -7.72
N TYR A 317 33.89 -13.63 -8.60
CA TYR A 317 33.71 -12.23 -8.22
C TYR A 317 32.25 -11.94 -7.78
N LEU A 318 31.28 -12.69 -8.28
CA LEU A 318 29.87 -12.56 -7.91
C LEU A 318 29.53 -13.26 -6.58
N LEU A 319 30.40 -14.14 -6.10
CA LEU A 319 30.23 -14.92 -4.88
C LEU A 319 31.05 -14.40 -3.70
N GLN A 320 31.90 -13.38 -3.91
CA GLN A 320 32.52 -12.65 -2.81
C GLN A 320 31.48 -11.73 -2.18
N ASP A 321 30.59 -12.31 -1.39
CA ASP A 321 29.85 -11.56 -0.39
C ASP A 321 30.84 -11.14 0.71
N GLY A 322 30.77 -9.88 1.13
CA GLY A 322 31.44 -9.45 2.35
C GLY A 322 30.91 -10.27 3.52
N ASP A 323 31.81 -10.70 4.41
CA ASP A 323 31.51 -11.63 5.49
C ASP A 323 30.18 -11.29 6.20
N PHE A 324 29.27 -12.26 6.20
CA PHE A 324 28.06 -12.24 7.00
C PHE A 324 28.47 -12.61 8.44
N CYS A 325 29.14 -11.66 9.10
CA CYS A 325 29.96 -11.78 10.32
C CYS A 325 31.40 -12.23 10.08
#